data_AF-A0AAE3C3R0-F1
#
_entry.id   AF-A0AAE3C3R0-F1
#
_cell.length_a   1.000
_cell.length_b   1.000
_cell.length_c   1.000
_cell.angle_alpha   90.00
_cell.angle_beta   90.00
_cell.angle_gamma   90.00
#
_symmetry.space_group_name_H-M   'P 1'
#
loop_
_entity.id
_entity.type
_entity.pdbx_description
1 polymer ?
#
loop_
_entity_poly.entity_id
_entity_poly.type
_entity_poly.pdbx_seq_one_letter_code
_entity_poly.pdbx_strand_id
1 'polypeptide(L)'
;MEPKGYSTLFTFVVLAFALIYALYTIPMQIALGAIPYLVDTRILVSFFAYGGITGAAAFLTLTAYRASRPLVGAGRRVIEYFTIALAFYMMSTAAMTLGLGLFIATGISFSLTWYGLIYPYCIPMAMMFAGISPYFMLKFSYWMAEQKDPGRVREASVLAPLSILLPVMVLPLNWFGGYPPVFSLLDMNLKIYLLGLGIPYPILNIGVKIYPDIRLFSNGLLLLVNLVAVTQIIAFLYRKAMEETDHVKAARLKTVLYGFLSIVGFFACYTLDAIIGGGFTILMFIGFALLLTAIILLYLGVVAPEWYASWLQKRRTKT
;
A
#
# COMPACT_ATOMS: atom_id res chain seq x y z
N MET A 1 -5.11 -0.28 -21.82
CA MET A 1 -4.61 1.11 -21.80
C MET A 1 -3.10 1.07 -21.82
N GLU A 2 -2.45 2.07 -22.41
CA GLU A 2 -0.99 2.22 -22.30
C GLU A 2 -0.59 2.68 -20.89
N PRO A 3 0.65 2.42 -20.44
CA PRO A 3 1.19 2.90 -19.16
C PRO A 3 0.90 4.38 -18.86
N LYS A 4 1.03 5.25 -19.87
CA LYS A 4 0.73 6.68 -19.76
C LYS A 4 -0.72 6.97 -19.37
N GLY A 5 -1.67 6.26 -19.99
CA GLY A 5 -3.10 6.42 -19.70
C GLY A 5 -3.44 6.02 -18.26
N TYR A 6 -2.78 4.98 -17.73
CA TYR A 6 -2.93 4.62 -16.33
C TYR A 6 -2.40 5.73 -15.43
N SER A 7 -1.16 6.20 -15.65
CA SER A 7 -0.57 7.26 -14.83
C SER A 7 -1.48 8.49 -14.73
N THR A 8 -2.03 8.97 -15.85
CA THR A 8 -2.94 10.12 -15.86
C THR A 8 -4.21 9.86 -15.06
N LEU A 9 -4.89 8.74 -15.31
CA LEU A 9 -6.10 8.36 -14.57
C LEU A 9 -5.85 8.33 -13.06
N PHE A 10 -4.73 7.74 -12.65
CA PHE A 10 -4.44 7.59 -11.23
C PHE A 10 -3.99 8.87 -10.57
N THR A 11 -3.30 9.78 -11.27
CA THR A 11 -3.05 11.13 -10.74
C THR A 11 -4.37 11.83 -10.41
N PHE A 12 -5.38 11.76 -11.30
CA PHE A 12 -6.69 12.35 -11.02
C PHE A 12 -7.37 11.69 -9.80
N VAL A 13 -7.36 10.36 -9.73
CA VAL A 13 -7.94 9.61 -8.61
C VAL A 13 -7.24 9.99 -7.30
N VAL A 14 -5.90 9.99 -7.25
CA VAL A 14 -5.11 10.37 -6.06
C VAL A 14 -5.46 11.79 -5.59
N LEU A 15 -5.50 12.76 -6.51
CA LEU A 15 -5.80 14.15 -6.19
C LEU A 15 -7.23 14.30 -5.66
N ALA A 16 -8.20 13.61 -6.25
CA ALA A 16 -9.58 13.61 -5.77
C ALA A 16 -9.67 13.05 -4.34
N PHE A 17 -9.02 11.92 -4.06
CA PHE A 17 -9.01 11.34 -2.71
C PHE A 17 -8.27 12.22 -1.69
N ALA A 18 -7.13 12.80 -2.07
CA ALA A 18 -6.40 13.74 -1.22
C ALA A 18 -7.23 14.99 -0.89
N LEU A 19 -8.01 15.49 -1.86
CA LEU A 19 -8.91 16.62 -1.65
C LEU A 19 -10.08 16.26 -0.71
N ILE A 20 -10.75 15.13 -0.94
CA ILE A 20 -11.81 14.62 -0.04
C ILE A 20 -11.25 14.46 1.37
N TYR A 21 -10.05 13.91 1.48
CA TYR A 21 -9.36 13.72 2.74
C TYR A 21 -9.12 15.04 3.49
N ALA A 22 -8.50 16.01 2.82
CA ALA A 22 -8.13 17.28 3.42
C ALA A 22 -9.35 18.14 3.77
N LEU A 23 -10.37 18.17 2.90
CA LEU A 23 -11.52 19.07 3.05
C LEU A 23 -12.64 18.49 3.91
N TYR A 24 -12.74 17.16 4.03
CA TYR A 24 -13.86 16.52 4.70
C TYR A 24 -13.42 15.65 5.88
N THR A 25 -12.49 14.73 5.66
CA THR A 25 -12.09 13.76 6.69
C THR A 25 -11.43 14.45 7.89
N ILE A 26 -10.42 15.30 7.67
CA ILE A 26 -9.70 15.99 8.75
C ILE A 26 -10.62 16.93 9.57
N PRO A 27 -11.38 17.87 8.96
CA PRO A 27 -12.23 18.78 9.74
C PRO A 27 -13.34 18.08 10.51
N MET A 28 -13.93 17.04 9.92
CA MET A 28 -14.99 16.27 10.57
C MET A 28 -14.49 15.54 11.81
N GLN A 29 -13.27 15.02 11.77
CA GLN A 29 -12.67 14.34 12.90
C GLN A 29 -12.33 15.31 14.02
N ILE A 30 -11.74 16.48 13.71
CA ILE A 30 -11.53 17.56 14.67
C ILE A 30 -12.85 17.89 15.40
N ALA A 31 -13.96 17.97 14.67
CA ALA A 31 -15.28 18.23 15.23
C ALA A 31 -15.85 17.09 16.11
N LEU A 32 -15.40 15.85 15.93
CA LEU A 32 -15.84 14.68 16.71
C LEU A 32 -15.16 14.56 18.09
N GLY A 33 -14.22 15.45 18.44
CA GLY A 33 -13.61 15.50 19.76
C GLY A 33 -12.40 14.59 19.87
N ALA A 34 -11.31 15.01 19.24
CA ALA A 34 -9.99 14.37 19.36
C ALA A 34 -9.58 14.15 20.81
N ILE A 35 -9.03 12.98 21.13
CA ILE A 35 -8.45 12.70 22.43
C ILE A 35 -6.93 12.91 22.31
N PRO A 36 -6.29 13.64 23.23
CA PRO A 36 -4.83 13.69 23.30
C PRO A 36 -4.23 12.28 23.33
N TYR A 37 -3.26 12.01 22.46
CA TYR A 37 -2.60 10.71 22.39
C TYR A 37 -1.10 10.88 22.55
N LEU A 38 -0.50 10.09 23.43
CA LEU A 38 0.93 10.09 23.64
C LEU A 38 1.63 9.51 22.41
N VAL A 39 2.40 10.34 21.72
CA VAL A 39 3.33 9.88 20.68
C VAL A 39 4.33 8.95 21.35
N ASP A 40 4.17 7.65 21.11
CA ASP A 40 5.09 6.64 21.59
C ASP A 40 6.17 6.33 20.56
N THR A 41 7.15 5.52 20.96
CA THR A 41 8.25 5.08 20.09
C THR A 41 7.77 4.32 18.86
N ARG A 42 6.59 3.70 18.89
CA ARG A 42 6.05 2.89 17.78
C ARG A 42 5.55 3.77 16.64
N ILE A 43 4.89 4.88 16.96
CA ILE A 43 4.45 5.86 15.98
C ILE A 43 5.66 6.48 15.28
N LEU A 44 6.68 6.86 16.03
CA LEU A 44 7.92 7.42 15.47
C LEU A 44 8.63 6.41 14.57
N VAL A 45 8.80 5.17 15.03
CA VAL A 45 9.37 4.09 14.23
C VAL A 45 8.59 3.88 12.93
N SER A 46 7.26 3.82 13.01
CA SER A 46 6.41 3.64 11.82
C SER A 46 6.56 4.80 10.86
N PHE A 47 6.56 6.03 11.38
CA PHE A 47 6.76 7.24 10.58
C PHE A 47 8.10 7.19 9.82
N PHE A 48 9.18 6.85 10.50
CA PHE A 48 10.50 6.72 9.87
C PHE A 48 10.58 5.53 8.90
N ALA A 49 9.95 4.39 9.22
CA ALA A 49 9.94 3.22 8.35
C ALA A 49 9.19 3.51 7.04
N TYR A 50 7.95 4.00 7.12
CA TYR A 50 7.19 4.39 5.92
C TYR A 50 7.87 5.55 5.19
N GLY A 51 8.46 6.51 5.89
CA GLY A 51 9.19 7.62 5.29
C GLY A 51 10.42 7.14 4.51
N GLY A 52 11.19 6.21 5.09
CA GLY A 52 12.34 5.59 4.44
C GLY A 52 11.95 4.77 3.22
N ILE A 53 10.89 3.95 3.32
CA ILE A 53 10.36 3.19 2.17
C ILE A 53 9.86 4.12 1.07
N THR A 54 9.16 5.20 1.44
CA THR A 54 8.69 6.23 0.49
C THR A 54 9.86 6.88 -0.24
N GLY A 55 10.90 7.31 0.48
CA GLY A 55 12.10 7.90 -0.11
C GLY A 55 12.84 6.93 -1.03
N ALA A 56 13.01 5.68 -0.60
CA ALA A 56 13.64 4.63 -1.41
C ALA A 56 12.83 4.33 -2.67
N ALA A 57 11.52 4.16 -2.56
CA ALA A 57 10.63 3.92 -3.69
C ALA A 57 10.63 5.10 -4.67
N ALA A 58 10.62 6.35 -4.18
CA ALA A 58 10.71 7.55 -5.00
C ALA A 58 12.03 7.61 -5.78
N PHE A 59 13.15 7.38 -5.10
CA PHE A 59 14.48 7.36 -5.72
C PHE A 59 14.54 6.29 -6.83
N LEU A 60 14.12 5.06 -6.53
CA LEU A 60 14.17 3.94 -7.47
C LEU A 60 13.19 4.10 -8.64
N THR A 61 12.02 4.70 -8.40
CA THR A 61 11.05 5.06 -9.45
C THR A 61 11.67 6.10 -10.40
N LEU A 62 12.33 7.12 -9.86
CA LEU A 62 12.99 8.15 -10.66
C LEU A 62 14.15 7.58 -11.50
N THR A 63 14.99 6.73 -10.92
CA THR A 63 16.10 6.11 -11.66
C THR A 63 15.60 5.11 -12.70
N ALA A 64 14.58 4.30 -12.38
CA ALA A 64 13.93 3.42 -13.35
C ALA A 64 13.31 4.20 -14.52
N TYR A 65 12.60 5.30 -14.23
CA TYR A 65 12.05 6.17 -15.27
C TYR A 65 13.13 6.79 -16.16
N ARG A 66 14.26 7.21 -15.60
CA ARG A 66 15.40 7.71 -16.39
C ARG A 66 15.99 6.61 -17.28
N ALA A 67 16.12 5.40 -16.75
CA ALA A 67 16.62 4.23 -17.48
C ALA A 67 15.67 3.77 -18.60
N SER A 68 14.37 4.07 -18.53
CA SER A 68 13.42 3.71 -19.58
C SER A 68 13.45 4.61 -20.81
N ARG A 69 13.92 5.86 -20.67
CA ARG A 69 13.94 6.87 -21.76
C ARG A 69 14.63 6.42 -23.06
N PRO A 70 15.83 5.81 -23.03
CA PRO A 70 16.50 5.36 -24.25
C PRO A 70 15.92 4.06 -24.81
N LEU A 71 15.08 3.35 -24.06
CA LEU A 71 14.54 2.05 -24.50
C LEU A 71 13.34 2.22 -25.44
N VAL A 72 13.14 1.23 -26.29
CA VAL A 72 11.96 1.11 -27.17
C VAL A 72 11.36 -0.29 -27.06
N GLY A 73 10.11 -0.45 -27.50
CA GLY A 73 9.42 -1.75 -27.54
C GLY A 73 9.24 -2.41 -26.16
N ALA A 74 9.53 -3.72 -26.09
CA ALA A 74 9.29 -4.53 -24.89
C ALA A 74 10.10 -4.07 -23.68
N GLY A 75 11.39 -3.71 -23.87
CA GLY A 75 12.26 -3.26 -22.79
C GLY A 75 11.72 -2.00 -22.09
N ARG A 76 11.19 -1.06 -22.87
CA ARG A 76 10.53 0.14 -22.32
C ARG A 76 9.27 -0.20 -21.54
N ARG A 77 8.40 -1.06 -22.08
CA ARG A 77 7.14 -1.46 -21.43
C ARG A 77 7.36 -2.14 -20.08
N VAL A 78 8.38 -2.99 -19.96
CA VAL A 78 8.76 -3.63 -18.68
C VAL A 78 9.05 -2.57 -17.62
N ILE A 79 9.91 -1.60 -17.95
CA ILE A 79 10.29 -0.56 -16.99
C ILE A 79 9.12 0.38 -16.71
N GLU A 80 8.28 0.71 -17.69
CA GLU A 80 7.09 1.55 -17.47
C GLU A 80 6.09 0.89 -16.53
N TYR A 81 5.74 -0.39 -16.72
CA TYR A 81 4.84 -1.10 -15.79
C TYR A 81 5.45 -1.27 -14.40
N PHE A 82 6.76 -1.52 -14.31
CA PHE A 82 7.48 -1.56 -13.05
C PHE A 82 7.45 -0.20 -12.33
N THR A 83 7.68 0.89 -13.05
CA THR A 83 7.66 2.26 -12.53
C THR A 83 6.26 2.60 -12.01
N ILE A 84 5.20 2.21 -12.72
CA ILE A 84 3.82 2.40 -12.26
C ILE A 84 3.55 1.60 -10.99
N ALA A 85 3.92 0.31 -10.96
CA ALA A 85 3.74 -0.52 -9.77
C ALA A 85 4.47 0.08 -8.54
N LEU A 86 5.73 0.50 -8.70
CA LEU A 86 6.46 1.19 -7.64
C LEU A 86 5.83 2.51 -7.22
N ALA A 87 5.34 3.31 -8.18
CA ALA A 87 4.66 4.57 -7.87
C ALA A 87 3.43 4.33 -6.99
N PHE A 88 2.65 3.27 -7.22
CA PHE A 88 1.54 2.91 -6.35
C PHE A 88 1.96 2.47 -4.96
N TYR A 89 3.00 1.63 -4.84
CA TYR A 89 3.54 1.30 -3.53
C TYR A 89 4.05 2.54 -2.79
N MET A 90 4.76 3.43 -3.48
CA MET A 90 5.23 4.70 -2.95
C MET A 90 4.06 5.57 -2.49
N MET A 91 3.00 5.71 -3.27
CA MET A 91 1.81 6.48 -2.87
C MET A 91 1.13 5.87 -1.64
N SER A 92 1.11 4.53 -1.54
CA SER A 92 0.63 3.84 -0.34
C SER A 92 1.45 4.22 0.90
N THR A 93 2.78 4.11 0.83
CA THR A 93 3.63 4.42 1.98
C THR A 93 3.70 5.91 2.28
N ALA A 94 3.62 6.77 1.26
CA ALA A 94 3.59 8.21 1.42
C ALA A 94 2.32 8.68 2.15
N ALA A 95 1.16 8.09 1.81
CA ALA A 95 -0.09 8.37 2.52
C ALA A 95 0.06 8.04 4.01
N MET A 96 0.65 6.88 4.33
CA MET A 96 0.91 6.46 5.72
C MET A 96 1.90 7.40 6.43
N THR A 97 3.01 7.78 5.79
CA THR A 97 3.99 8.72 6.35
C THR A 97 3.36 10.08 6.63
N LEU A 98 2.60 10.64 5.67
CA LEU A 98 1.96 11.94 5.83
C LEU A 98 0.93 11.93 6.95
N GLY A 99 0.09 10.90 6.99
CA GLY A 99 -0.86 10.77 8.08
C GLY A 99 -0.17 10.63 9.44
N LEU A 100 0.89 9.84 9.55
CA LEU A 100 1.63 9.67 10.81
C LEU A 100 2.35 10.96 11.21
N GLY A 101 2.88 11.70 10.23
CA GLY A 101 3.48 13.02 10.45
C GLY A 101 2.46 14.04 10.98
N LEU A 102 1.26 14.07 10.39
CA LEU A 102 0.15 14.87 10.90
C LEU A 102 -0.20 14.48 12.34
N PHE A 103 -0.33 13.18 12.60
CA PHE A 103 -0.62 12.65 13.93
C PHE A 103 0.43 13.07 14.97
N ILE A 104 1.72 12.97 14.63
CA ILE A 104 2.84 13.40 15.49
C ILE A 104 2.77 14.90 15.75
N ALA A 105 2.50 15.70 14.71
CA ALA A 105 2.44 17.16 14.82
C ALA A 105 1.26 17.64 15.67
N THR A 106 0.12 16.97 15.58
CA THR A 106 -1.11 17.38 16.28
C THR A 106 -1.27 16.75 17.65
N GLY A 107 -0.62 15.62 17.94
CA GLY A 107 -0.65 14.94 19.25
C GLY A 107 -2.02 14.41 19.66
N ILE A 108 -2.91 14.15 18.70
CA ILE A 108 -4.31 13.79 18.92
C ILE A 108 -4.70 12.53 18.15
N SER A 109 -5.47 11.64 18.79
CA SER A 109 -6.04 10.42 18.24
C SER A 109 -7.56 10.39 18.42
N PHE A 110 -8.25 9.63 17.58
CA PHE A 110 -9.71 9.68 17.46
C PHE A 110 -10.37 8.32 17.72
N SER A 111 -9.62 7.38 18.29
CA SER A 111 -10.16 6.10 18.75
C SER A 111 -9.34 5.48 19.88
N LEU A 112 -10.03 4.94 20.89
CA LEU A 112 -9.52 3.87 21.76
C LEU A 112 -9.51 2.56 20.96
N THR A 113 -8.56 2.33 20.05
CA THR A 113 -8.49 1.02 19.37
C THR A 113 -7.10 0.45 19.26
N TRP A 114 -7.11 -0.87 19.43
CA TRP A 114 -6.04 -1.84 19.40
C TRP A 114 -5.30 -1.93 18.07
N TYR A 115 -4.02 -2.26 18.17
CA TYR A 115 -3.22 -3.07 17.24
C TYR A 115 -3.20 -2.79 15.76
N GLY A 116 -2.04 -2.35 15.23
CA GLY A 116 -1.74 -2.29 13.78
C GLY A 116 -2.73 -1.44 12.94
N LEU A 117 -3.72 -0.89 13.62
CA LEU A 117 -4.76 0.06 13.29
C LEU A 117 -4.53 1.34 14.11
N ILE A 118 -3.34 1.49 14.72
CA ILE A 118 -2.77 2.81 15.00
C ILE A 118 -2.45 3.38 13.63
N TYR A 119 -3.45 3.84 12.89
CA TYR A 119 -3.13 4.53 11.67
C TYR A 119 -4.01 5.74 11.43
N PRO A 120 -3.36 6.80 10.92
CA PRO A 120 -4.02 8.03 10.58
C PRO A 120 -5.06 7.76 9.51
N TYR A 121 -5.92 8.72 9.32
CA TYR A 121 -7.08 8.68 8.45
C TYR A 121 -6.74 8.34 6.97
N CYS A 122 -5.47 8.24 6.62
CA CYS A 122 -4.89 7.87 5.33
C CYS A 122 -4.88 6.36 5.01
N ILE A 123 -5.26 5.45 5.93
CA ILE A 123 -5.28 3.99 5.67
C ILE A 123 -6.07 3.64 4.40
N PRO A 124 -7.32 4.10 4.20
CA PRO A 124 -8.08 3.70 3.01
C PRO A 124 -7.41 4.15 1.72
N MET A 125 -6.75 5.32 1.73
CA MET A 125 -5.93 5.77 0.60
C MET A 125 -4.74 4.85 0.37
N ALA A 126 -4.00 4.51 1.43
CA ALA A 126 -2.85 3.62 1.35
C ALA A 126 -3.27 2.24 0.80
N MET A 127 -4.36 1.69 1.34
CA MET A 127 -4.94 0.43 0.91
C MET A 127 -5.41 0.43 -0.53
N MET A 128 -6.04 1.52 -1.00
CA MET A 128 -6.43 1.65 -2.39
C MET A 128 -5.21 1.57 -3.32
N PHE A 129 -4.13 2.31 -3.01
CA PHE A 129 -2.91 2.26 -3.81
C PHE A 129 -2.23 0.88 -3.76
N ALA A 130 -2.15 0.29 -2.57
CA ALA A 130 -1.63 -1.07 -2.38
C ALA A 130 -2.49 -2.14 -3.06
N GLY A 131 -3.79 -1.92 -3.24
CA GLY A 131 -4.70 -2.85 -3.91
C GLY A 131 -4.58 -2.80 -5.43
N ILE A 132 -4.26 -1.63 -5.99
CA ILE A 132 -4.08 -1.43 -7.43
C ILE A 132 -2.71 -1.95 -7.90
N SER A 133 -1.67 -1.79 -7.07
CA SER A 133 -0.30 -2.15 -7.45
C SER A 133 -0.10 -3.58 -7.97
N PRO A 134 -0.72 -4.62 -7.36
CA PRO A 134 -0.61 -6.01 -7.83
C PRO A 134 -1.02 -6.23 -9.29
N TYR A 135 -1.98 -5.46 -9.80
CA TYR A 135 -2.37 -5.51 -11.21
C TYR A 135 -1.21 -5.12 -12.12
N PHE A 136 -0.50 -4.04 -11.77
CA PHE A 136 0.68 -3.59 -12.51
C PHE A 136 1.87 -4.51 -12.33
N MET A 137 2.05 -5.08 -11.14
CA MET A 137 3.07 -6.10 -10.90
C MET A 137 2.86 -7.35 -11.75
N LEU A 138 1.60 -7.77 -11.95
CA LEU A 138 1.27 -8.88 -12.84
C LEU A 138 1.69 -8.55 -14.27
N LYS A 139 1.29 -7.39 -14.80
CA LYS A 139 1.66 -6.95 -16.15
C LYS A 139 3.17 -6.84 -16.33
N PHE A 140 3.84 -6.21 -15.39
CA PHE A 140 5.29 -6.09 -15.34
C PHE A 140 5.96 -7.47 -15.47
N SER A 141 5.54 -8.44 -14.64
CA SER A 141 6.15 -9.78 -14.62
C SER A 141 5.99 -10.51 -15.95
N TYR A 142 4.83 -10.37 -16.58
CA TYR A 142 4.53 -10.93 -17.90
C TYR A 142 5.37 -10.31 -19.02
N TRP A 143 5.46 -8.99 -19.04
CA TRP A 143 6.31 -8.30 -20.01
C TRP A 143 7.78 -8.64 -19.83
N MET A 144 8.23 -8.86 -18.59
CA MET A 144 9.61 -9.21 -18.29
C MET A 144 9.97 -10.61 -18.82
N ALA A 145 9.06 -11.58 -18.70
CA ALA A 145 9.35 -12.96 -19.08
C ALA A 145 8.94 -13.31 -20.52
N GLU A 146 7.76 -12.87 -20.96
CA GLU A 146 7.14 -13.28 -22.22
C GLU A 146 6.89 -12.12 -23.21
N GLN A 147 7.19 -10.87 -22.84
CA GLN A 147 7.01 -9.69 -23.68
C GLN A 147 5.58 -9.52 -24.25
N LYS A 148 4.58 -9.95 -23.48
CA LYS A 148 3.16 -9.80 -23.81
C LYS A 148 2.35 -9.56 -22.55
N ASP A 149 1.09 -9.14 -22.72
CA ASP A 149 0.16 -9.01 -21.61
C ASP A 149 -0.29 -10.38 -21.06
N PRO A 150 -0.65 -10.46 -19.77
CA PRO A 150 -1.25 -11.66 -19.18
C PRO A 150 -2.55 -12.05 -19.89
N GLY A 151 -2.82 -13.37 -19.95
CA GLY A 151 -4.08 -13.88 -20.48
C GLY A 151 -5.29 -13.44 -19.65
N ARG A 152 -6.46 -13.30 -20.30
CA ARG A 152 -7.71 -12.80 -19.70
C ARG A 152 -8.08 -13.45 -18.36
N VAL A 153 -7.90 -14.77 -18.24
CA VAL A 153 -8.22 -15.52 -17.00
C VAL A 153 -7.35 -15.05 -15.83
N ARG A 154 -6.06 -14.80 -16.07
CA ARG A 154 -5.14 -14.34 -15.02
C ARG A 154 -5.39 -12.88 -14.66
N GLU A 155 -5.64 -12.02 -15.65
CA GLU A 155 -6.08 -10.65 -15.37
C GLU A 155 -7.36 -10.62 -14.54
N ALA A 156 -8.38 -11.40 -14.95
CA ALA A 156 -9.66 -11.47 -14.24
C ALA A 156 -9.50 -11.91 -12.78
N SER A 157 -8.58 -12.82 -12.49
CA SER A 157 -8.33 -13.31 -11.13
C SER A 157 -7.77 -12.24 -10.17
N VAL A 158 -7.19 -11.15 -10.68
CA VAL A 158 -6.73 -10.00 -9.89
C VAL A 158 -7.75 -8.85 -9.97
N LEU A 159 -8.34 -8.63 -11.16
CA LEU A 159 -9.31 -7.56 -11.38
C LEU A 159 -10.64 -7.79 -10.67
N ALA A 160 -11.13 -9.03 -10.56
CA ALA A 160 -12.38 -9.34 -9.87
C ALA A 160 -12.32 -9.03 -8.36
N PRO A 161 -11.31 -9.48 -7.59
CA PRO A 161 -11.24 -9.09 -6.19
C PRO A 161 -10.89 -7.60 -6.03
N LEU A 162 -10.15 -6.98 -6.97
CA LEU A 162 -9.92 -5.54 -6.98
C LEU A 162 -11.20 -4.73 -7.22
N SER A 163 -12.08 -5.18 -8.12
CA SER A 163 -13.35 -4.50 -8.40
C SER A 163 -14.35 -4.60 -7.24
N ILE A 164 -14.19 -5.60 -6.36
CA ILE A 164 -14.91 -5.69 -5.08
C ILE A 164 -14.25 -4.79 -4.02
N LEU A 165 -12.91 -4.76 -3.99
CA LEU A 165 -12.14 -3.96 -3.04
C LEU A 165 -12.39 -2.46 -3.23
N LEU A 166 -12.37 -1.96 -4.46
CA LEU A 166 -12.48 -0.52 -4.74
C LEU A 166 -13.78 0.11 -4.19
N PRO A 167 -14.99 -0.44 -4.42
CA PRO A 167 -16.22 0.02 -3.79
C PRO A 167 -16.14 0.04 -2.27
N VAL A 168 -15.61 -1.01 -1.65
CA VAL A 168 -15.46 -1.11 -0.19
C VAL A 168 -14.50 -0.03 0.33
N MET A 169 -13.43 0.26 -0.41
CA MET A 169 -12.45 1.28 -0.05
C MET A 169 -13.01 2.70 -0.08
N VAL A 170 -14.03 2.97 -0.91
CA VAL A 170 -14.66 4.31 -0.99
C VAL A 170 -15.86 4.47 -0.06
N LEU A 171 -16.29 3.41 0.62
CA LEU A 171 -17.38 3.52 1.58
C LEU A 171 -16.97 4.42 2.74
N PRO A 172 -17.79 5.42 3.12
CA PRO A 172 -17.54 6.27 4.28
C PRO A 172 -17.20 5.46 5.55
N LEU A 173 -17.84 4.29 5.73
CA LEU A 173 -17.57 3.39 6.85
C LEU A 173 -16.10 2.95 6.97
N ASN A 174 -15.39 2.84 5.85
CA ASN A 174 -13.97 2.50 5.82
C ASN A 174 -13.08 3.68 6.23
N TRP A 175 -13.56 4.92 5.99
CA TRP A 175 -12.85 6.16 6.28
C TRP A 175 -13.11 6.68 7.69
N PHE A 176 -14.30 6.41 8.24
CA PHE A 176 -14.73 6.92 9.55
C PHE A 176 -14.67 5.86 10.67
N GLY A 177 -14.27 4.62 10.37
CA GLY A 177 -13.89 3.65 11.40
C GLY A 177 -15.00 3.30 12.40
N GLY A 178 -16.25 3.30 11.95
CA GLY A 178 -17.42 3.03 12.79
C GLY A 178 -18.13 4.27 13.35
N TYR A 179 -17.58 5.47 13.18
CA TYR A 179 -18.29 6.72 13.49
C TYR A 179 -19.19 7.15 12.33
N PRO A 180 -20.45 7.57 12.58
CA PRO A 180 -21.27 8.17 11.54
C PRO A 180 -20.57 9.38 10.93
N PRO A 181 -20.51 9.55 9.61
CA PRO A 181 -20.45 10.88 9.03
C PRO A 181 -21.72 11.61 9.48
N VAL A 182 -21.62 12.47 10.49
CA VAL A 182 -22.73 13.28 10.99
C VAL A 182 -23.19 14.21 9.87
N PHE A 183 -24.21 13.79 9.12
CA PHE A 183 -24.79 14.56 8.02
C PHE A 183 -25.76 15.66 8.50
N SER A 184 -25.81 15.99 9.80
CA SER A 184 -26.67 17.06 10.30
C SER A 184 -25.88 18.06 11.18
N LEU A 185 -25.80 19.31 10.71
CA LEU A 185 -25.40 20.49 11.52
C LEU A 185 -26.29 20.67 12.76
N LEU A 186 -27.47 20.05 12.78
CA LEU A 186 -28.43 20.11 13.88
C LEU A 186 -27.94 19.32 15.11
N ASP A 187 -27.30 18.17 14.92
CA ASP A 187 -26.81 17.32 16.01
C ASP A 187 -25.61 17.92 16.76
N MET A 188 -24.77 18.69 16.06
CA MET A 188 -23.61 19.36 16.68
C MET A 188 -24.03 20.48 17.64
N ASN A 189 -25.11 21.20 17.35
CA ASN A 189 -25.62 22.26 18.23
C ASN A 189 -26.29 21.70 19.49
N LEU A 190 -26.95 20.55 19.42
CA LEU A 190 -27.62 19.96 20.59
C LEU A 190 -26.63 19.46 21.66
N LYS A 191 -25.45 18.99 21.23
CA LYS A 191 -24.42 18.43 22.11
C LYS A 191 -23.78 19.49 23.01
N ILE A 192 -23.61 20.71 22.51
CA ILE A 192 -23.10 21.86 23.27
C ILE A 192 -24.12 22.28 24.35
N TYR A 193 -25.42 22.25 24.03
CA TYR A 193 -26.49 22.57 24.98
C TYR A 193 -26.63 21.52 26.11
N LEU A 194 -26.43 20.24 25.82
CA LEU A 194 -26.54 19.17 26.82
C LEU A 194 -25.33 19.10 27.77
N LEU A 195 -24.11 19.44 27.31
CA LEU A 195 -22.92 19.52 28.14
C LEU A 195 -22.96 20.68 29.15
N GLY A 196 -23.70 21.77 28.84
CA GLY A 196 -23.91 22.89 29.77
C GLY A 196 -24.88 22.60 30.93
N LEU A 197 -25.60 21.47 30.89
CA LEU A 197 -26.65 21.14 31.86
C LEU A 197 -26.23 20.12 32.94
N GLY A 198 -24.96 19.67 32.94
CA GLY A 198 -24.42 18.82 34.01
C GLY A 198 -25.07 17.43 34.17
N ILE A 199 -25.79 16.95 33.15
CA ILE A 199 -26.45 15.64 33.20
C ILE A 199 -25.41 14.53 32.99
N PRO A 200 -25.26 13.57 33.92
CA PRO A 200 -24.31 12.47 33.78
C PRO A 200 -24.67 11.60 32.57
N TYR A 201 -23.63 11.16 31.87
CA TYR A 201 -23.68 10.59 30.52
C TYR A 201 -24.29 9.16 30.32
N PRO A 202 -24.72 8.35 31.32
CA PRO A 202 -25.08 6.96 30.98
C PRO A 202 -26.53 6.76 30.52
N ILE A 203 -27.39 7.79 30.44
CA ILE A 203 -28.84 7.60 30.20
C ILE A 203 -29.33 8.08 28.82
N LEU A 204 -28.56 8.89 28.09
CA LEU A 204 -28.95 9.38 26.76
C LEU A 204 -28.21 8.61 25.64
N ASN A 205 -28.62 7.37 25.41
CA ASN A 205 -28.30 6.63 24.19
C ASN A 205 -29.19 7.11 23.04
N ILE A 206 -29.15 8.42 22.73
CA ILE A 206 -29.82 8.99 21.56
C ILE A 206 -28.84 8.91 20.39
N GLY A 207 -29.08 7.96 19.51
CA GLY A 207 -28.81 8.12 18.07
C GLY A 207 -27.38 7.94 17.56
N VAL A 208 -26.38 7.58 18.37
CA VAL A 208 -25.07 7.17 17.83
C VAL A 208 -25.19 5.75 17.31
N LYS A 209 -25.66 5.57 16.06
CA LYS A 209 -25.50 4.30 15.36
C LYS A 209 -24.01 4.01 15.25
N ILE A 210 -23.51 3.11 16.11
CA ILE A 210 -22.18 2.52 15.96
C ILE A 210 -22.24 1.70 14.68
N TYR A 211 -21.56 2.16 13.64
CA TYR A 211 -21.47 1.39 12.41
C TYR A 211 -20.42 0.28 12.57
N PRO A 212 -20.61 -0.89 11.95
CA PRO A 212 -19.59 -1.93 11.97
C PRO A 212 -18.29 -1.40 11.35
N ASP A 213 -17.18 -1.54 12.06
CA ASP A 213 -15.86 -1.22 11.52
C ASP A 213 -15.49 -2.24 10.42
N ILE A 214 -15.67 -1.83 9.16
CA ILE A 214 -15.38 -2.66 8.00
C ILE A 214 -13.89 -2.68 7.65
N ARG A 215 -13.01 -1.98 8.39
CA ARG A 215 -11.58 -1.91 8.08
C ARG A 215 -10.92 -3.27 8.15
N LEU A 216 -11.33 -4.14 9.08
CA LEU A 216 -10.83 -5.52 9.14
C LEU A 216 -11.15 -6.30 7.86
N PHE A 217 -12.40 -6.19 7.39
CA PHE A 217 -12.84 -6.83 6.14
C PHE A 217 -12.08 -6.28 4.93
N SER A 218 -11.95 -4.95 4.85
CA SER A 218 -11.24 -4.28 3.77
C SER A 218 -9.74 -4.64 3.76
N ASN A 219 -9.12 -4.82 4.94
CA ASN A 219 -7.72 -5.25 5.09
C ASN A 219 -7.54 -6.70 4.70
N GLY A 220 -8.45 -7.58 5.12
CA GLY A 220 -8.46 -8.98 4.69
C GLY A 220 -8.59 -9.10 3.18
N LEU A 221 -9.48 -8.33 2.56
CA LEU A 221 -9.66 -8.33 1.10
C LEU A 221 -8.44 -7.78 0.37
N LEU A 222 -7.79 -6.73 0.90
CA LEU A 222 -6.54 -6.19 0.35
C LEU A 222 -5.42 -7.24 0.38
N LEU A 223 -5.24 -7.91 1.53
CA LEU A 223 -4.26 -8.99 1.68
C LEU A 223 -4.54 -10.13 0.71
N LEU A 224 -5.81 -10.50 0.53
CA LEU A 224 -6.22 -11.54 -0.41
C LEU A 224 -5.87 -11.16 -1.86
N VAL A 225 -6.21 -9.94 -2.30
CA VAL A 225 -5.87 -9.42 -3.65
C VAL A 225 -4.36 -9.50 -3.89
N ASN A 226 -3.57 -9.02 -2.93
CA ASN A 226 -2.12 -9.02 -3.01
C ASN A 226 -1.56 -10.46 -3.03
N LEU A 227 -2.03 -11.34 -2.16
CA LEU A 227 -1.54 -12.71 -2.06
C LEU A 227 -1.84 -13.51 -3.34
N VAL A 228 -3.05 -13.38 -3.90
CA VAL A 228 -3.43 -14.03 -5.16
C VAL A 228 -2.50 -13.58 -6.28
N ALA A 229 -2.32 -12.27 -6.46
CA ALA A 229 -1.47 -11.73 -7.51
C ALA A 229 0.00 -12.14 -7.34
N VAL A 230 0.57 -11.98 -6.15
CA VAL A 230 1.97 -12.30 -5.85
C VAL A 230 2.23 -13.80 -6.03
N THR A 231 1.32 -14.67 -5.57
CA THR A 231 1.47 -16.13 -5.74
C THR A 231 1.46 -16.52 -7.22
N GLN A 232 0.58 -15.94 -8.03
CA GLN A 232 0.55 -16.17 -9.47
C GLN A 232 1.83 -15.71 -10.16
N ILE A 233 2.35 -14.55 -9.77
CA ILE A 233 3.61 -14.01 -10.29
C ILE A 233 4.77 -14.93 -9.92
N ILE A 234 4.88 -15.35 -8.66
CA ILE A 234 5.93 -16.28 -8.18
C ILE A 234 5.89 -17.58 -9.00
N ALA A 235 4.72 -18.22 -9.11
CA ALA A 235 4.57 -19.47 -9.85
C ALA A 235 4.87 -19.33 -11.35
N PHE A 236 4.65 -18.14 -11.92
CA PHE A 236 4.98 -17.84 -13.31
C PHE A 236 6.48 -17.58 -13.49
N LEU A 237 7.06 -16.68 -12.70
CA LEU A 237 8.48 -16.32 -12.76
C LEU A 237 9.39 -17.49 -12.43
N TYR A 238 9.00 -18.34 -11.47
CA TYR A 238 9.74 -19.56 -11.14
C TYR A 238 9.89 -20.48 -12.36
N ARG A 239 8.76 -20.81 -13.02
CA ARG A 239 8.79 -21.63 -14.24
C ARG A 239 9.64 -20.99 -15.32
N LYS A 240 9.46 -19.69 -15.57
CA LYS A 240 10.23 -18.99 -16.61
C LYS A 240 11.72 -18.87 -16.31
N ALA A 241 12.09 -18.70 -15.06
CA ALA A 241 13.50 -18.68 -14.66
C ALA A 241 14.18 -20.05 -14.78
N MET A 242 13.43 -21.16 -14.76
CA MET A 242 13.95 -22.51 -14.98
C MET A 242 14.04 -22.86 -16.48
N GLU A 243 13.11 -22.37 -17.29
CA GLU A 243 13.08 -22.58 -18.74
C GLU A 243 14.09 -21.69 -19.51
N GLU A 244 14.51 -20.57 -18.92
CA GLU A 244 15.36 -19.58 -19.59
C GLU A 244 16.80 -20.08 -19.79
N THR A 245 17.21 -20.15 -21.04
CA THR A 245 18.56 -20.61 -21.43
C THR A 245 19.63 -19.52 -21.26
N ASP A 246 19.26 -18.24 -21.37
CA ASP A 246 20.19 -17.15 -21.11
C ASP A 246 20.40 -16.98 -19.59
N HIS A 247 21.58 -17.34 -19.10
CA HIS A 247 21.93 -17.26 -17.68
C HIS A 247 21.76 -15.87 -17.07
N VAL A 248 22.05 -14.80 -17.81
CA VAL A 248 21.93 -13.42 -17.29
C VAL A 248 20.45 -13.09 -17.14
N LYS A 249 19.64 -13.44 -18.14
CA LYS A 249 18.19 -13.25 -18.10
C LYS A 249 17.54 -14.11 -17.01
N ALA A 250 17.95 -15.37 -16.88
CA ALA A 250 17.50 -16.28 -15.81
C ALA A 250 17.86 -15.74 -14.43
N ALA A 251 19.08 -15.24 -14.23
CA ALA A 251 19.51 -14.65 -12.96
C ALA A 251 18.67 -13.41 -12.60
N ARG A 252 18.40 -12.52 -13.57
CA ARG A 252 17.52 -11.36 -13.38
C ARG A 252 16.10 -11.78 -12.98
N LEU A 253 15.53 -12.79 -13.65
CA LEU A 253 14.23 -13.34 -13.30
C LEU A 253 14.21 -13.94 -11.88
N LYS A 254 15.28 -14.64 -11.48
CA LYS A 254 15.44 -15.15 -10.10
C LYS A 254 15.51 -14.02 -9.07
N THR A 255 16.20 -12.93 -9.38
CA THR A 255 16.28 -11.77 -8.48
C THR A 255 14.91 -11.11 -8.31
N VAL A 256 14.13 -10.96 -9.38
CA VAL A 256 12.73 -10.49 -9.28
C VAL A 256 11.86 -11.47 -8.49
N LEU A 257 12.01 -12.77 -8.72
CA LEU A 257 11.33 -13.82 -7.96
C LEU A 257 11.62 -13.72 -6.46
N TYR A 258 12.89 -13.54 -6.07
CA TYR A 258 13.25 -13.32 -4.66
C TYR A 258 12.62 -12.05 -4.09
N GLY A 259 12.52 -10.98 -4.89
CA GLY A 259 11.79 -9.78 -4.51
C GLY A 259 10.32 -10.07 -4.15
N PHE A 260 9.61 -10.85 -4.98
CA PHE A 260 8.24 -11.26 -4.68
C PHE A 260 8.13 -12.21 -3.48
N LEU A 261 9.09 -13.11 -3.27
CA LEU A 261 9.15 -13.94 -2.06
C LEU A 261 9.34 -13.09 -0.80
N SER A 262 10.14 -12.03 -0.86
CA SER A 262 10.25 -11.06 0.24
C SER A 262 8.93 -10.31 0.49
N ILE A 263 8.13 -10.02 -0.54
CA ILE A 263 6.77 -9.46 -0.36
C ILE A 263 5.86 -10.44 0.38
N VAL A 264 5.92 -11.74 0.06
CA VAL A 264 5.16 -12.78 0.81
C VAL A 264 5.60 -12.80 2.27
N GLY A 265 6.91 -12.72 2.53
CA GLY A 265 7.44 -12.62 3.89
C GLY A 265 6.91 -11.39 4.64
N PHE A 266 6.85 -10.23 3.99
CA PHE A 266 6.22 -9.02 4.55
C PHE A 266 4.75 -9.28 4.93
N PHE A 267 3.95 -9.88 4.05
CA PHE A 267 2.55 -10.18 4.36
C PHE A 267 2.39 -11.20 5.48
N ALA A 268 3.28 -12.18 5.59
CA ALA A 268 3.30 -13.12 6.70
C ALA A 268 3.58 -12.40 8.03
N CYS A 269 4.61 -11.54 8.07
CA CYS A 269 4.91 -10.71 9.25
C CYS A 269 3.74 -9.81 9.62
N TYR A 270 3.13 -9.13 8.65
CA TYR A 270 1.97 -8.26 8.87
C TYR A 270 0.77 -9.02 9.42
N THR A 271 0.46 -10.19 8.86
CA THR A 271 -0.67 -11.01 9.30
C THR A 271 -0.45 -11.58 10.69
N LEU A 272 0.76 -12.08 10.97
CA LEU A 272 1.13 -12.59 12.29
C LEU A 272 1.10 -11.48 13.35
N ASP A 273 1.61 -10.28 13.03
CA ASP A 273 1.50 -9.12 13.91
C ASP A 273 0.03 -8.80 14.23
N ALA A 274 -0.83 -8.76 13.21
CA ALA A 274 -2.26 -8.51 13.39
C ALA A 274 -2.95 -9.57 14.28
N ILE A 275 -2.57 -10.85 14.17
CA ILE A 275 -3.13 -11.95 14.99
C ILE A 275 -2.67 -11.86 16.45
N ILE A 276 -1.40 -11.50 16.69
CA ILE A 276 -0.79 -11.53 18.03
C ILE A 276 -1.34 -10.43 18.95
N GLY A 277 -1.84 -9.31 18.41
CA GLY A 277 -2.67 -8.37 19.19
C GLY A 277 -1.97 -7.55 20.31
N GLY A 278 -0.65 -7.68 20.53
CA GLY A 278 0.15 -7.07 21.64
C GLY A 278 0.39 -5.53 21.65
N GLY A 279 1.62 -5.00 21.48
CA GLY A 279 1.93 -3.58 21.11
C GLY A 279 3.00 -3.47 19.99
N PHE A 280 2.70 -3.16 18.70
CA PHE A 280 3.63 -3.13 17.54
C PHE A 280 4.85 -4.06 17.69
N THR A 281 4.75 -5.30 17.20
CA THR A 281 5.76 -6.31 17.52
C THR A 281 7.04 -6.17 16.68
N ILE A 282 8.11 -6.85 17.12
CA ILE A 282 9.35 -7.08 16.36
C ILE A 282 9.06 -7.58 14.93
N LEU A 283 7.92 -8.23 14.69
CA LEU A 283 7.54 -8.75 13.38
C LEU A 283 7.36 -7.64 12.34
N MET A 284 6.82 -6.47 12.70
CA MET A 284 6.65 -5.38 11.74
C MET A 284 7.99 -4.77 11.31
N PHE A 285 9.00 -4.73 12.19
CA PHE A 285 10.36 -4.34 11.80
C PHE A 285 10.95 -5.30 10.77
N ILE A 286 10.81 -6.61 11.01
CA ILE A 286 11.22 -7.65 10.05
C ILE A 286 10.44 -7.47 8.73
N GLY A 287 9.13 -7.24 8.82
CA GLY A 287 8.27 -6.95 7.67
C GLY A 287 8.78 -5.78 6.83
N PHE A 288 9.10 -4.63 7.45
CA PHE A 288 9.62 -3.48 6.72
C PHE A 288 10.97 -3.76 6.06
N ALA A 289 11.86 -4.50 6.73
CA ALA A 289 13.14 -4.91 6.15
C ALA A 289 12.92 -5.83 4.93
N LEU A 290 11.96 -6.75 5.01
CA LEU A 290 11.57 -7.61 3.88
C LEU A 290 10.98 -6.80 2.73
N LEU A 291 10.13 -5.81 3.01
CA LEU A 291 9.56 -4.95 1.98
C LEU A 291 10.62 -4.08 1.30
N LEU A 292 11.57 -3.52 2.05
CA LEU A 292 12.69 -2.77 1.49
C LEU A 292 13.58 -3.68 0.63
N THR A 293 13.87 -4.89 1.11
CA THR A 293 14.61 -5.91 0.36
C THR A 293 13.88 -6.25 -0.94
N ALA A 294 12.56 -6.41 -0.89
CA ALA A 294 11.76 -6.67 -2.08
C ALA A 294 11.90 -5.56 -3.13
N ILE A 295 11.75 -4.30 -2.73
CA ILE A 295 11.86 -3.14 -3.62
C ILE A 295 13.24 -3.11 -4.29
N ILE A 296 14.32 -3.33 -3.52
CA ILE A 296 15.69 -3.37 -4.03
C ILE A 296 15.87 -4.52 -5.03
N LEU A 297 15.44 -5.72 -4.69
CA LEU A 297 15.58 -6.90 -5.55
C LEU A 297 14.79 -6.75 -6.86
N LEU A 298 13.55 -6.26 -6.78
CA LEU A 298 12.76 -5.96 -7.97
C LEU A 298 13.47 -4.92 -8.85
N TYR A 299 13.98 -3.83 -8.28
CA TYR A 299 14.74 -2.84 -9.03
C TYR A 299 15.98 -3.42 -9.71
N LEU A 300 16.80 -4.19 -8.98
CA LEU A 300 18.02 -4.80 -9.52
C LEU A 300 17.73 -5.76 -10.66
N GLY A 301 16.73 -6.63 -10.52
CA GLY A 301 16.36 -7.57 -11.58
C GLY A 301 15.79 -6.88 -12.82
N VAL A 302 15.02 -5.80 -12.63
CA VAL A 302 14.35 -5.08 -13.73
C VAL A 302 15.28 -4.13 -14.45
N VAL A 303 15.83 -3.14 -13.73
CA VAL A 303 16.66 -2.08 -14.32
C VAL A 303 18.04 -2.62 -14.67
N ALA A 304 18.53 -3.61 -13.91
CA ALA A 304 19.84 -4.23 -14.07
C ALA A 304 20.97 -3.21 -14.32
N PRO A 305 21.31 -2.36 -13.32
CA PRO A 305 22.40 -1.40 -13.45
C PRO A 305 23.69 -2.05 -13.95
N GLU A 306 24.53 -1.31 -14.69
CA GLU A 306 25.71 -1.85 -15.36
C GLU A 306 26.63 -2.65 -14.43
N TRP A 307 26.85 -2.17 -13.21
CA TRP A 307 27.65 -2.87 -12.20
C TRP A 307 27.06 -4.25 -11.84
N TYR A 308 25.73 -4.34 -11.75
CA TYR A 308 25.01 -5.56 -11.40
C TYR A 308 24.98 -6.53 -12.59
N ALA A 309 24.72 -6.02 -13.80
CA ALA A 309 24.81 -6.82 -15.01
C ALA A 309 26.22 -7.39 -15.23
N SER A 310 27.25 -6.57 -15.03
CA SER A 310 28.66 -6.99 -15.10
C SER A 310 29.01 -8.03 -14.04
N TRP A 311 28.48 -7.87 -12.81
CA TRP A 311 28.67 -8.84 -11.74
C TRP A 311 28.04 -10.20 -12.07
N LEU A 312 26.82 -10.22 -12.62
CA LEU A 312 26.15 -11.43 -13.09
C LEU A 312 26.95 -12.14 -14.18
N GLN A 313 27.50 -11.38 -15.14
CA GLN A 313 28.35 -11.91 -16.20
C GLN A 313 29.65 -12.51 -15.66
N LYS A 314 30.33 -11.84 -14.72
CA LYS A 314 31.59 -12.32 -14.11
C LYS A 314 31.40 -13.59 -13.26
N ARG A 315 30.24 -13.77 -12.62
CA ARG A 315 29.96 -14.99 -11.87
C ARG A 315 29.96 -16.24 -12.75
N ARG A 316 29.57 -16.11 -14.02
CA ARG A 316 29.62 -17.21 -15.00
C ARG A 316 31.04 -17.67 -15.31
N THR A 317 31.98 -16.74 -15.46
CA THR A 317 33.38 -17.10 -15.81
C THR A 317 34.12 -17.85 -14.71
N LYS A 318 33.53 -17.99 -13.51
CA LYS A 318 34.13 -18.67 -12.35
C LYS A 318 33.48 -20.03 -12.01
N THR A 319 32.44 -20.43 -12.73
CA THR A 319 31.73 -21.72 -12.58
C THR A 319 31.85 -22.53 -13.84
#